data_AF-A0A7J8J987-F1
#
_entry.id   AF-A0A7J8J987-F1
#
_cell.length_a   1.000
_cell.length_b   1.000
_cell.length_c   1.000
_cell.angle_alpha   90.00
_cell.angle_beta   90.00
_cell.angle_gamma   90.00
#
_symmetry.space_group_name_H-M   'P 1'
#
loop_
_entity.id
_entity.type
_entity.pdbx_description
1 polymer ?
#
loop_
_entity_poly.entity_id
_entity_poly.type
_entity_poly.pdbx_seq_one_letter_code
_entity_poly.pdbx_strand_id
1 'polypeptide(L)'
;MAWAMRAMQHAEVYYKLISSVDPQYLKLTKVDDQIYSEFRKNFEKLRIDVLDPEELKSVSAKEKWRPFCLKFDGVIEDFNYGTLLRLDCSQGYTEENTIFAPRIQFFAIEIARNREGHNKAVYNSVQNEEGEKGANRGAKENNKGGEKEKEANEGINKSGETSM
;
A
#
# COMPACT_ATOMS: atom_id res chain seq x y z
N MET A 1 -24.16 -10.70 -3.89
CA MET A 1 -23.38 -9.72 -3.10
C MET A 1 -21.97 -10.18 -2.71
N ALA A 2 -21.65 -11.49 -2.73
CA ALA A 2 -20.33 -11.97 -2.31
C ALA A 2 -19.14 -11.52 -3.18
N TRP A 3 -19.35 -11.23 -4.47
CA TRP A 3 -18.23 -10.90 -5.38
C TRP A 3 -17.63 -9.52 -5.12
N ALA A 4 -18.45 -8.51 -4.82
CA ALA A 4 -17.98 -7.15 -4.56
C ALA A 4 -17.15 -7.08 -3.27
N MET A 5 -17.60 -7.77 -2.22
CA MET A 5 -16.87 -7.87 -0.95
C MET A 5 -15.50 -8.54 -1.13
N ARG A 6 -15.43 -9.61 -1.92
CA ARG A 6 -14.16 -10.29 -2.25
C ARG A 6 -13.23 -9.41 -3.09
N ALA A 7 -13.78 -8.63 -4.04
CA ALA A 7 -12.99 -7.70 -4.84
C ALA A 7 -12.39 -6.56 -3.99
N MET A 8 -13.17 -6.03 -3.03
CA MET A 8 -12.68 -5.04 -2.05
C MET A 8 -11.61 -5.64 -1.13
N GLN A 9 -11.85 -6.82 -0.56
CA GLN A 9 -10.84 -7.51 0.27
C GLN A 9 -9.54 -7.77 -0.50
N HIS A 10 -9.63 -8.20 -1.75
CA HIS A 10 -8.46 -8.36 -2.62
C HIS A 10 -7.70 -7.05 -2.80
N ALA A 11 -8.40 -5.95 -3.06
CA ALA A 11 -7.82 -4.62 -3.19
C ALA A 11 -7.09 -4.17 -1.92
N GLU A 12 -7.73 -4.32 -0.75
CA GLU A 12 -7.16 -3.95 0.55
C GLU A 12 -5.90 -4.77 0.88
N VAL A 13 -5.97 -6.10 0.70
CA VAL A 13 -4.84 -7.00 0.95
C VAL A 13 -3.67 -6.68 0.03
N TYR A 14 -3.95 -6.44 -1.26
CA TYR A 14 -2.92 -6.08 -2.22
C TYR A 14 -2.28 -4.72 -1.90
N TYR A 15 -3.09 -3.71 -1.58
CA TYR A 15 -2.60 -2.38 -1.24
C TYR A 15 -1.69 -2.42 0.00
N LYS A 16 -2.10 -3.18 1.03
CA LYS A 16 -1.27 -3.42 2.22
C LYS A 16 0.06 -4.10 1.88
N LEU A 17 0.05 -5.05 0.93
CA LEU A 17 1.26 -5.77 0.54
C LEU A 17 2.29 -4.80 -0.07
N ILE A 18 1.89 -4.02 -1.08
CA ILE A 18 2.80 -3.08 -1.76
C ILE A 18 3.21 -1.88 -0.90
N SER A 19 2.44 -1.57 0.15
CA SER A 19 2.80 -0.51 1.10
C SER A 19 3.77 -0.99 2.19
N SER A 20 3.82 -2.30 2.46
CA SER A 20 4.58 -2.85 3.59
C SER A 20 5.92 -3.46 3.18
N VAL A 21 6.05 -3.92 1.93
CA VAL A 21 7.29 -4.53 1.40
C VAL A 21 7.61 -3.96 0.02
N ASP A 22 8.90 -3.96 -0.36
CA ASP A 22 9.33 -3.42 -1.66
C ASP A 22 8.64 -4.16 -2.82
N PRO A 23 7.81 -3.45 -3.63
CA PRO A 23 7.03 -4.04 -4.70
C PRO A 23 7.85 -4.77 -5.77
N GLN A 24 9.11 -4.38 -6.00
CA GLN A 24 9.93 -4.99 -7.06
C GLN A 24 10.25 -6.48 -6.80
N TYR A 25 10.20 -6.90 -5.54
CA TYR A 25 10.48 -8.30 -5.15
C TYR A 25 9.21 -9.12 -4.92
N LEU A 26 8.02 -8.52 -5.05
CA LEU A 26 6.75 -9.24 -4.96
C LEU A 26 6.50 -10.08 -6.22
N LYS A 27 6.36 -11.40 -6.03
CA LYS A 27 5.75 -12.29 -7.03
C LYS A 27 4.29 -12.51 -6.66
N LEU A 28 3.37 -12.09 -7.53
CA LEU A 28 1.93 -12.20 -7.28
C LEU A 28 1.38 -13.59 -7.65
N THR A 29 2.05 -14.29 -8.57
CA THR A 29 1.65 -15.65 -9.00
C THR A 29 2.86 -16.55 -9.25
N LYS A 30 2.63 -17.86 -9.43
CA LYS A 30 3.71 -18.80 -9.81
C LYS A 30 4.23 -18.60 -11.23
N VAL A 31 3.41 -18.00 -12.10
CA VAL A 31 3.72 -17.78 -13.53
C VAL A 31 3.92 -16.28 -13.81
N ASP A 32 4.35 -15.53 -12.80
CA ASP A 32 4.54 -14.08 -12.84
C ASP A 32 5.42 -13.63 -14.01
N ASP A 33 6.54 -14.32 -14.23
CA ASP A 33 7.47 -14.09 -15.33
C ASP A 33 6.79 -14.28 -16.70
N GLN A 34 5.98 -15.32 -16.86
CA GLN A 34 5.24 -15.58 -18.09
C GLN A 34 4.17 -14.51 -18.35
N ILE A 35 3.43 -14.11 -17.31
CA ILE A 35 2.41 -13.05 -17.42
C ILE A 35 3.06 -11.75 -17.88
N TYR A 36 4.17 -11.35 -17.26
CA TYR A 36 4.88 -10.12 -17.62
C TYR A 36 5.36 -10.13 -19.06
N SER A 37 6.02 -11.21 -19.50
CA SER A 37 6.53 -11.33 -20.88
C SER A 37 5.41 -11.28 -21.91
N GLU A 38 4.31 -11.99 -21.68
CA GLU A 38 3.16 -11.98 -22.61
C GLU A 38 2.43 -10.64 -22.61
N PHE A 39 2.32 -9.99 -21.44
CA PHE A 39 1.73 -8.67 -21.33
C PHE A 39 2.53 -7.65 -22.12
N ARG A 40 3.86 -7.56 -21.91
CA ARG A 40 4.71 -6.60 -22.63
C ARG A 40 4.86 -6.92 -24.11
N LYS A 41 4.70 -8.18 -24.52
CA LYS A 41 4.63 -8.55 -25.94
C LYS A 41 3.35 -8.05 -26.61
N ASN A 42 2.21 -8.15 -25.94
CA ASN A 42 0.91 -7.80 -26.54
C ASN A 42 0.55 -6.31 -26.35
N PHE A 43 1.07 -5.69 -25.28
CA PHE A 43 0.74 -4.34 -24.82
C PHE A 43 2.01 -3.51 -24.59
N GLU A 44 2.95 -3.56 -25.53
CA GLU A 44 4.27 -2.91 -25.43
C GLU A 44 4.16 -1.42 -25.09
N LYS A 45 3.23 -0.71 -25.73
CA LYS A 45 3.03 0.74 -25.60
C LYS A 45 2.02 1.14 -24.54
N LEU A 46 1.39 0.16 -23.87
CA LEU A 46 0.39 0.47 -22.86
C LEU A 46 1.06 1.15 -21.67
N ARG A 47 0.58 2.34 -21.35
CA ARG A 47 1.05 3.12 -20.23
C ARG A 47 0.44 2.56 -18.95
N ILE A 48 1.26 2.24 -17.95
CA ILE A 48 0.83 1.54 -16.73
C ILE A 48 0.92 2.38 -15.45
N ASP A 49 1.57 3.54 -15.45
CA ASP A 49 1.55 4.45 -14.29
C ASP A 49 0.15 5.02 -14.08
N VAL A 50 -0.43 5.63 -15.12
CA VAL A 50 -1.78 6.17 -15.15
C VAL A 50 -2.49 5.61 -16.39
N LEU A 51 -3.41 4.68 -16.13
CA LEU A 51 -4.18 3.97 -17.14
C LEU A 51 -5.33 4.83 -17.67
N ASP A 52 -5.54 4.75 -18.97
CA ASP A 52 -6.78 5.23 -19.59
C ASP A 52 -7.87 4.15 -19.46
N PRO A 53 -9.02 4.43 -18.82
CA PRO A 53 -10.15 3.50 -18.77
C PRO A 53 -10.58 2.95 -20.14
N GLU A 54 -10.43 3.72 -21.22
CA GLU A 54 -10.80 3.30 -22.57
C GLU A 54 -9.87 2.23 -23.14
N GLU A 55 -8.60 2.17 -22.71
CA GLU A 55 -7.65 1.12 -23.07
C GLU A 55 -7.96 -0.23 -22.39
N LEU A 56 -8.93 -0.25 -21.48
CA LEU A 56 -9.41 -1.44 -20.77
C LEU A 56 -10.86 -1.80 -21.11
N LYS A 57 -11.73 -0.79 -21.30
CA LYS A 57 -13.19 -0.97 -21.41
C LYS A 57 -13.76 -0.84 -22.82
N SER A 58 -13.09 -0.12 -23.72
CA SER A 58 -13.58 0.07 -25.09
C SER A 58 -13.75 -1.26 -25.81
N VAL A 59 -14.58 -1.29 -26.86
CA VAL A 59 -14.81 -2.51 -27.64
C VAL A 59 -13.50 -3.02 -28.24
N SER A 60 -12.70 -2.13 -28.82
CA SER A 60 -11.38 -2.47 -29.38
C SER A 60 -10.39 -2.95 -28.31
N ALA A 61 -10.38 -2.33 -27.13
CA ALA A 61 -9.57 -2.81 -26.01
C ALA A 61 -9.96 -4.23 -25.59
N LYS A 62 -11.26 -4.50 -25.44
CA LYS A 62 -11.77 -5.83 -25.08
C LYS A 62 -11.37 -6.89 -26.11
N GLU A 63 -11.40 -6.57 -27.40
CA GLU A 63 -10.95 -7.48 -28.46
C GLU A 63 -9.46 -7.81 -28.35
N LYS A 64 -8.61 -6.86 -27.94
CA LYS A 64 -7.17 -7.09 -27.68
C LYS A 64 -6.92 -7.86 -26.40
N TRP A 65 -7.65 -7.56 -25.34
CA TRP A 65 -7.50 -8.21 -24.03
C TRP A 65 -8.03 -9.63 -24.00
N ARG A 66 -9.09 -9.93 -24.76
CA ARG A 66 -9.70 -11.26 -24.79
C ARG A 66 -8.73 -12.41 -25.11
N PRO A 67 -7.92 -12.38 -26.19
CA PRO A 67 -6.97 -13.45 -26.48
C PRO A 67 -5.87 -13.55 -25.41
N PHE A 68 -5.45 -12.42 -24.82
CA PHE A 68 -4.52 -12.43 -23.71
C PHE A 68 -5.11 -13.14 -22.48
N CYS A 69 -6.34 -12.78 -22.08
CA CYS A 69 -6.99 -13.39 -20.92
C CYS A 69 -7.19 -14.90 -21.10
N LEU A 70 -7.65 -15.34 -22.28
CA LEU A 70 -7.89 -16.76 -22.58
C LEU A 70 -6.61 -17.60 -22.58
N LYS A 71 -5.44 -17.00 -22.83
CA LYS A 71 -4.15 -17.71 -22.77
C LYS A 71 -3.82 -18.23 -21.36
N PHE A 72 -4.43 -17.64 -20.33
CA PHE A 72 -4.22 -18.03 -18.94
C PHE A 72 -5.42 -18.80 -18.35
N ASP A 73 -6.38 -19.19 -19.19
CA ASP A 73 -7.44 -20.10 -18.80
C ASP A 73 -6.83 -21.47 -18.44
N GLY A 74 -7.21 -22.01 -17.28
CA GLY A 74 -6.61 -23.21 -16.69
C GLY A 74 -5.18 -23.04 -16.14
N VAL A 75 -4.51 -21.91 -16.38
CA VAL A 75 -3.18 -21.61 -15.81
C VAL A 75 -3.31 -20.79 -14.53
N ILE A 76 -4.20 -19.80 -14.53
CA ILE A 76 -4.53 -18.99 -13.36
C ILE A 76 -5.91 -19.40 -12.84
N GLU A 77 -5.97 -19.76 -11.56
CA GLU A 77 -7.22 -20.05 -10.87
C GLU A 77 -8.12 -18.81 -10.87
N ASP A 78 -9.36 -19.00 -11.31
CA ASP A 78 -10.36 -17.96 -11.53
C ASP A 78 -9.81 -16.73 -12.27
N PHE A 79 -9.09 -16.96 -13.39
CA PHE A 79 -8.47 -15.88 -14.18
C PHE A 79 -9.43 -14.74 -14.57
N ASN A 80 -10.72 -15.06 -14.75
CA ASN A 80 -11.79 -14.14 -15.13
C ASN A 80 -12.55 -13.54 -13.92
N TYR A 81 -12.15 -13.86 -12.69
CA TYR A 81 -12.77 -13.32 -11.49
C TYR A 81 -12.66 -11.80 -11.43
N GLY A 82 -13.72 -11.15 -10.97
CA GLY A 82 -13.78 -9.70 -10.84
C GLY A 82 -12.87 -9.17 -9.73
N THR A 83 -11.93 -8.30 -10.09
CA THR A 83 -11.02 -7.61 -9.16
C THR A 83 -11.08 -6.10 -9.38
N LEU A 84 -10.52 -5.36 -8.43
CA LEU A 84 -10.36 -3.91 -8.53
C LEU A 84 -8.92 -3.57 -8.89
N LEU A 85 -8.76 -2.70 -9.87
CA LEU A 85 -7.49 -2.19 -10.35
C LEU A 85 -7.46 -0.67 -10.20
N ARG A 86 -6.29 -0.12 -9.84
CA ARG A 86 -6.10 1.33 -9.72
C ARG A 86 -5.77 1.94 -11.08
N LEU A 87 -6.38 3.07 -11.42
CA LEU A 87 -6.06 3.79 -12.65
C LEU A 87 -4.69 4.45 -12.54
N ASP A 88 -4.47 5.25 -11.51
CA ASP A 88 -3.19 5.80 -11.10
C ASP A 88 -2.56 4.94 -9.99
N CYS A 89 -1.37 4.40 -10.24
CA CYS A 89 -0.65 3.53 -9.31
C CYS A 89 -0.13 4.25 -8.07
N SER A 90 0.06 5.57 -8.13
CA SER A 90 0.55 6.39 -7.01
C SER A 90 -0.53 6.67 -5.96
N GLN A 91 -1.80 6.48 -6.32
CA GLN A 91 -2.96 6.75 -5.49
C GLN A 91 -3.55 5.47 -4.88
N GLY A 92 -4.40 5.64 -3.87
CA GLY A 92 -5.16 4.56 -3.24
C GLY A 92 -6.36 4.11 -4.07
N TYR A 93 -7.08 3.10 -3.57
CA TYR A 93 -8.38 2.72 -4.12
C TYR A 93 -9.45 3.76 -3.70
N THR A 94 -9.92 4.55 -4.65
CA THR A 94 -11.08 5.46 -4.50
C THR A 94 -12.11 5.19 -5.60
N GLU A 95 -13.31 5.77 -5.52
CA GLU A 95 -14.33 5.59 -6.55
C GLU A 95 -13.85 6.06 -7.93
N GLU A 96 -13.11 7.17 -7.97
CA GLU A 96 -12.60 7.80 -9.19
C GLU A 96 -11.33 7.13 -9.71
N ASN A 97 -10.51 6.55 -8.81
CA ASN A 97 -9.24 5.91 -9.17
C ASN A 97 -9.36 4.38 -9.35
N THR A 98 -10.56 3.81 -9.32
CA THR A 98 -10.74 2.36 -9.36
C THR A 98 -11.54 1.91 -10.56
N ILE A 99 -11.08 0.82 -11.19
CA ILE A 99 -11.77 0.16 -12.29
C ILE A 99 -11.94 -1.33 -11.99
N PHE A 100 -13.07 -1.88 -12.42
CA PHE A 100 -13.30 -3.32 -12.39
C PHE A 100 -12.56 -4.00 -13.54
N ALA A 101 -11.76 -5.02 -13.22
CA ALA A 101 -10.99 -5.80 -14.18
C ALA A 101 -10.94 -7.29 -13.78
N PRO A 102 -10.98 -8.22 -14.74
CA PRO A 102 -10.56 -9.61 -14.55
C PRO A 102 -9.22 -9.75 -13.81
N ARG A 103 -9.13 -10.77 -12.95
CA ARG A 103 -7.93 -11.10 -12.17
C ARG A 103 -6.66 -11.18 -13.02
N ILE A 104 -6.73 -11.76 -14.22
CA ILE A 104 -5.56 -11.83 -15.11
C ILE A 104 -5.12 -10.46 -15.63
N GLN A 105 -6.05 -9.54 -15.89
CA GLN A 105 -5.71 -8.16 -16.28
C GLN A 105 -5.07 -7.42 -15.11
N PHE A 106 -5.62 -7.61 -13.89
CA PHE A 106 -5.01 -7.09 -12.67
C PHE A 106 -3.57 -7.58 -12.51
N PHE A 107 -3.33 -8.89 -12.63
CA PHE A 107 -1.97 -9.43 -12.51
C PHE A 107 -1.05 -8.88 -13.59
N ALA A 108 -1.48 -8.85 -14.85
CA ALA A 108 -0.67 -8.32 -15.95
C ALA A 108 -0.14 -6.91 -15.66
N ILE A 109 -1.04 -6.03 -15.22
CA ILE A 109 -0.74 -4.62 -14.98
C ILE A 109 0.06 -4.44 -13.68
N GLU A 110 -0.38 -5.04 -12.58
CA GLU A 110 0.29 -4.85 -11.29
C GLU A 110 1.65 -5.55 -11.20
N ILE A 111 1.85 -6.67 -11.89
CA ILE A 111 3.18 -7.28 -12.06
C ILE A 111 4.10 -6.32 -12.80
N ALA A 112 3.62 -5.72 -13.89
CA ALA A 112 4.43 -4.76 -14.64
C ALA A 112 4.75 -3.52 -13.79
N ARG A 113 3.78 -2.99 -13.04
CA ARG A 113 4.00 -1.86 -12.11
C ARG A 113 5.00 -2.18 -11.02
N ASN A 114 4.97 -3.39 -10.48
CA ASN A 114 5.92 -3.87 -9.49
C ASN A 114 7.34 -3.93 -10.06
N ARG A 115 7.51 -4.64 -11.19
CA ARG A 115 8.82 -4.85 -11.83
C ARG A 115 9.45 -3.57 -12.35
N GLU A 116 8.64 -2.65 -12.85
CA GLU A 116 9.10 -1.38 -13.43
C GLU A 116 9.19 -0.25 -12.40
N GLY A 117 8.89 -0.55 -11.12
CA GLY A 117 9.08 0.37 -10.01
C GLY A 117 7.99 1.43 -9.85
N HIS A 118 6.92 1.40 -10.64
CA HIS A 118 5.79 2.33 -10.52
C HIS A 118 5.09 2.25 -9.15
N ASN A 119 4.94 1.04 -8.61
CA ASN A 119 4.34 0.85 -7.28
C ASN A 119 5.24 1.27 -6.11
N LYS A 120 6.53 1.56 -6.37
CA LYS A 120 7.47 1.98 -5.32
C LYS A 120 7.06 3.31 -4.67
N ALA A 121 6.31 4.15 -5.39
CA ALA A 121 5.75 5.39 -4.84
C ALA A 121 4.89 5.14 -3.59
N VAL A 122 4.07 4.07 -3.61
CA VAL A 122 3.20 3.70 -2.48
C VAL A 122 3.99 3.16 -1.30
N TYR A 123 5.02 2.36 -1.56
CA TYR A 123 5.93 1.89 -0.52
C TYR A 123 6.64 3.08 0.16
N ASN A 124 7.23 3.98 -0.63
CA ASN A 124 8.00 5.11 -0.12
C ASN A 124 7.14 6.10 0.67
N SER A 125 5.91 6.41 0.21
CA SER A 125 5.03 7.35 0.91
C SER A 125 4.71 6.87 2.32
N VAL A 126 4.43 5.58 2.49
CA VAL A 126 4.13 4.99 3.80
C VAL A 126 5.37 4.92 4.70
N GLN A 127 6.53 4.53 4.16
CA GLN A 127 7.77 4.50 4.94
C GLN A 127 8.18 5.89 5.45
N ASN A 128 7.98 6.93 4.62
CA ASN A 128 8.25 8.32 5.03
C ASN A 128 7.30 8.78 6.15
N GLU A 129 6.00 8.47 6.05
CA GLU A 129 5.04 8.79 7.10
C GLU A 129 5.33 8.06 8.43
N GLU A 130 5.78 6.79 8.38
CA GLU A 130 6.15 6.03 9.57
C GLU A 130 7.42 6.58 10.23
N GLY A 131 8.41 7.00 9.42
CA GLY A 131 9.61 7.68 9.88
C GLY A 131 9.30 9.00 10.61
N GLU A 132 8.39 9.81 10.07
CA GLU A 132 7.94 11.06 10.71
C GLU A 132 7.14 10.81 11.99
N LYS A 133 6.25 9.80 12.01
CA LYS A 133 5.47 9.43 13.21
C LYS A 133 6.37 8.86 14.32
N GLY A 134 7.42 8.11 13.97
CA GLY A 134 8.43 7.60 14.89
C GLY A 134 9.28 8.72 15.51
N ALA A 135 9.73 9.67 14.69
CA ALA A 135 10.49 10.84 15.15
C ALA A 135 9.67 11.74 16.09
N ASN A 136 8.38 11.94 15.81
CA ASN A 136 7.51 12.79 16.64
C ASN A 136 7.11 12.12 17.98
N ARG A 137 7.09 10.78 18.06
CA ARG A 137 6.91 10.05 19.34
C ARG A 137 8.15 10.13 20.22
N GLY A 138 9.36 9.99 19.66
CA GLY A 138 10.61 10.11 20.41
C GLY A 138 10.84 11.50 21.02
N ALA A 139 10.34 12.56 20.39
CA ALA A 139 10.44 13.92 20.92
C ALA A 139 9.52 14.18 22.13
N LYS A 140 8.42 13.42 22.28
CA LYS A 140 7.41 13.66 23.33
C LYS A 140 7.76 12.99 24.68
N GLU A 141 8.64 11.99 24.69
CA GLU A 141 9.07 11.30 25.91
C GLU A 141 10.22 12.02 26.66
N ASN A 142 10.97 12.91 25.99
CA ASN A 142 12.09 13.63 26.62
C ASN A 142 11.69 14.85 27.46
N ASN A 143 10.40 15.15 27.64
CA ASN A 143 9.92 16.36 28.34
C ASN A 143 9.09 16.06 29.60
N LYS A 144 9.36 14.94 30.28
CA LYS A 144 8.70 14.59 31.55
C LYS A 144 9.68 13.97 32.54
N GLY A 145 10.61 14.78 33.05
CA GLY A 145 11.54 14.36 34.09
C GLY A 145 12.38 15.51 34.63
N GLY A 146 11.80 16.35 35.48
CA GLY A 146 12.56 17.44 36.09
C GLY A 146 11.79 18.39 37.00
N GLU A 147 11.09 17.89 38.03
CA GLU A 147 10.79 18.71 39.20
C GLU A 147 11.22 17.93 40.44
N LYS A 148 12.43 18.25 40.93
CA LYS A 148 12.95 17.79 42.22
C LYS A 148 12.39 18.69 43.33
N GLU A 149 11.58 18.05 44.18
CA GLU A 149 11.46 18.20 45.62
C GLU A 149 12.13 19.42 46.28
N LYS A 150 11.29 20.28 46.88
CA LYS A 150 11.66 21.13 48.01
C LYS A 150 10.81 20.72 49.21
N GLU A 151 11.32 19.85 50.06
CA GLU A 151 10.77 19.63 51.40
C GLU A 151 11.65 20.29 52.46
N ALA A 152 10.94 20.84 53.44
CA ALA A 152 11.40 21.69 54.52
C ALA A 152 12.24 20.94 55.56
N ASN A 153 13.06 21.68 56.31
CA ASN A 153 13.57 21.20 57.59
C ASN A 153 13.54 22.35 58.62
N GLU A 154 12.49 22.36 59.45
CA GLU A 154 12.47 23.06 60.73
C GLU A 154 13.19 22.19 61.77
N GLY A 155 14.22 22.73 62.41
CA GLY A 155 14.99 22.09 63.48
C GLY A 155 15.16 23.02 64.66
N ILE A 156 14.31 22.81 65.67
CA ILE A 156 14.27 23.43 67.01
C ILE A 156 15.56 23.16 67.81
N ASN A 157 16.04 24.14 68.58
CA ASN A 157 16.73 24.01 69.88
C ASN A 157 16.96 25.41 70.50
N LYS A 158 16.99 25.65 71.82
CA LYS A 158 16.26 25.19 73.01
C LYS A 158 16.68 26.16 74.14
N SER A 159 15.77 26.46 75.06
CA SER A 159 15.96 26.81 76.50
C SER A 159 16.79 28.03 76.95
N GLY A 160 16.23 28.77 77.92
CA GLY A 160 17.01 29.48 78.94
C GLY A 160 16.32 30.65 79.62
N GLU A 161 15.48 30.38 80.62
CA GLU A 161 14.94 31.35 81.58
C GLU A 161 16.03 32.19 82.27
N THR A 162 15.75 33.46 82.60
CA THR A 162 16.12 34.02 83.91
C THR A 162 15.15 35.16 84.28
N SER A 163 14.55 35.00 85.45
CA SER A 163 13.72 35.98 86.17
C SER A 163 14.61 36.85 87.06
N MET A 164 14.44 38.17 87.02
CA MET A 164 14.36 39.12 88.16
C MET A 164 14.18 40.55 87.65
#